data_AF-A0A9D6NHA7-F1
#
_entry.id   AF-A0A9D6NHA7-F1
#
_cell.length_a   1.000
_cell.length_b   1.000
_cell.length_c   1.000
_cell.angle_alpha   90.00
_cell.angle_beta   90.00
_cell.angle_gamma   90.00
#
_symmetry.space_group_name_H-M   'P 1'
#
loop_
_entity.id
_entity.type
_entity.pdbx_description
1 polymer ?
#
loop_
_entity_poly.entity_id
_entity_poly.type
_entity_poly.pdbx_seq_one_letter_code
_entity_poly.pdbx_strand_id
1 'polypeptide(L)'
;MEIARPGYLIFEPPAPAPELTSGCLRSGLWHASMERLLALFEPPQIATGPVPGRQGEILAPDTILKADQYPGLHQKRLQDGRTRDPQPLLNGAPNYRQRGEGIHGVAQPTVEGIRNVLEEAGAAPGGPKEAVWTNLREEPVVYVNGVPFNLRQLDRPMNNLEAPGRRPEEVAELEKKLQAEMLQEASRNGGYLILHDELPGGKLAERRVKVESVQTVDEVFEGLQKEGFRVRHQRIPVTDTKKPEDQDLDRLVESLKDVDPDAALIFNCHAGQGRTTTAMVVASLMRRAGQDPEEREPLNREAALREDLKEQGGFQPRNYRSVLRGLRDAQKLASGQKDLDQLIEQYSDVYDLKGAVRKERDGASSARTPAEREQAAGRFANALERYYTLVAFEQYAQENGPDFRRSFSDWKKSQPDLEENLKQLQVARQRLSGEATRYA
;
A
#
# COMPACT_ATOMS: atom_id res chain seq x y z
N MET A 1 55.79 48.97 16.83
CA MET A 1 54.58 48.67 16.04
C MET A 1 54.32 47.18 16.21
N GLU A 2 53.53 46.84 17.23
CA GLU A 2 53.20 45.45 17.55
C GLU A 2 52.29 44.85 16.48
N ILE A 3 52.71 43.72 15.94
CA ILE A 3 51.93 42.90 15.02
C ILE A 3 51.21 41.86 15.87
N ALA A 4 49.91 42.05 16.08
CA ALA A 4 49.04 41.13 16.79
C ALA A 4 48.78 39.85 15.96
N ARG A 5 48.88 38.69 16.61
CA ARG A 5 48.51 37.37 16.06
C ARG A 5 46.98 37.19 16.08
N PRO A 6 46.36 36.45 15.14
CA PRO A 6 44.93 36.16 15.18
C PRO A 6 44.62 35.06 16.21
N GLY A 7 43.63 35.32 17.07
CA GLY A 7 43.09 34.34 18.02
C GLY A 7 42.19 33.32 17.34
N TYR A 8 42.40 32.04 17.67
CA TYR A 8 41.50 30.94 17.36
C TYR A 8 40.30 30.98 18.31
N LEU A 9 39.08 31.05 17.77
CA LEU A 9 37.85 30.80 18.50
C LEU A 9 37.62 29.29 18.57
N ILE A 10 37.73 28.72 19.77
CA ILE A 10 37.36 27.35 20.10
C ILE A 10 35.84 27.33 20.30
N PHE A 11 35.11 26.58 19.47
CA PHE A 11 33.70 26.27 19.71
C PHE A 11 33.62 25.06 20.65
N GLU A 12 33.05 25.25 21.84
CA GLU A 12 32.66 24.14 22.72
C GLU A 12 31.48 23.37 22.10
N PRO A 13 31.45 22.03 22.19
CA PRO A 13 30.32 21.24 21.73
C PRO A 13 29.09 21.46 22.64
N PRO A 14 27.87 21.46 22.08
CA PRO A 14 26.66 21.64 22.89
C PRO A 14 26.48 20.47 23.87
N ALA A 15 25.99 20.80 25.08
CA ALA A 15 25.75 19.85 26.16
C ALA A 15 24.82 18.69 25.74
N PRO A 16 25.02 17.47 26.27
CA PRO A 16 24.19 16.32 25.94
C PRO A 16 22.74 16.55 26.39
N ALA A 17 21.79 16.13 25.54
CA ALA A 17 20.37 16.18 25.83
C ALA A 17 20.02 15.27 27.04
N PRO A 18 19.05 15.66 27.89
CA PRO A 18 18.70 14.87 29.07
C PRO A 18 18.07 13.54 28.68
N GLU A 19 18.51 12.47 29.35
CA GLU A 19 17.95 11.13 29.25
C GLU A 19 16.47 11.13 29.63
N LEU A 20 15.59 10.82 28.67
CA LEU A 20 14.17 10.63 28.92
C LEU A 20 13.95 9.24 29.49
N THR A 21 13.78 9.17 30.81
CA THR A 21 13.36 7.96 31.51
C THR A 21 11.99 7.48 31.04
N SER A 22 11.90 6.16 30.88
CA SER A 22 10.72 5.38 30.49
C SER A 22 9.48 5.71 31.32
N GLY A 23 8.46 6.27 30.66
CA GLY A 23 7.12 6.40 31.23
C GLY A 23 6.32 7.53 30.61
N CYS A 24 5.33 7.17 29.80
CA CYS A 24 4.25 8.05 29.30
C CYS A 24 4.56 8.92 28.07
N LEU A 25 4.62 8.28 26.89
CA LEU A 25 4.38 8.96 25.60
C LEU A 25 3.49 8.08 24.71
N ARG A 26 2.18 8.12 24.94
CA ARG A 26 1.18 7.58 24.01
C ARG A 26 0.40 8.75 23.39
N SER A 27 0.29 8.74 22.06
CA SER A 27 -0.56 9.58 21.18
C SER A 27 -0.07 10.95 20.67
N GLY A 28 0.97 11.57 21.26
CA GLY A 28 1.40 12.93 20.85
C GLY A 28 2.36 13.05 19.66
N LEU A 29 3.07 11.96 19.30
CA LEU A 29 4.22 12.03 18.39
C LEU A 29 3.83 12.16 16.90
N TRP A 30 2.62 11.76 16.51
CA TRP A 30 2.17 11.84 15.11
C TRP A 30 1.82 13.27 14.68
N HIS A 31 1.33 14.09 15.62
CA HIS A 31 1.05 15.51 15.34
C HIS A 31 2.34 16.34 15.33
N ALA A 32 3.32 16.03 16.19
CA ALA A 32 4.51 16.86 16.37
C ALA A 32 5.49 16.84 15.19
N SER A 33 5.62 15.73 14.45
CA SER A 33 6.52 15.67 13.27
C SER A 33 5.93 16.40 12.07
N MET A 34 4.61 16.28 11.86
CA MET A 34 3.92 17.01 10.80
C MET A 34 3.82 18.50 11.12
N GLU A 35 3.48 18.90 12.35
CA GLU A 35 3.47 20.32 12.74
C GLU A 35 4.86 20.97 12.69
N ARG A 36 5.95 20.26 13.03
CA ARG A 36 7.32 20.80 12.86
C ARG A 36 7.72 20.97 11.40
N LEU A 37 7.29 20.07 10.52
CA LEU A 37 7.48 20.21 9.07
C LEU A 37 6.59 21.31 8.49
N LEU A 38 5.37 21.49 9.01
CA LEU A 38 4.42 22.51 8.59
C LEU A 38 4.77 23.92 9.11
N ALA A 39 5.42 24.02 10.27
CA ALA A 39 5.81 25.30 10.89
C ALA A 39 6.94 26.03 10.16
N LEU A 40 7.57 25.41 9.16
CA LEU A 40 8.62 26.02 8.32
C LEU A 40 8.07 26.76 7.08
N PHE A 41 6.74 26.78 6.87
CA PHE A 41 6.14 27.28 5.62
C PHE A 41 4.97 28.24 5.86
N GLU A 42 4.68 29.10 4.87
CA GLU A 42 3.51 29.99 4.87
C GLU A 42 2.21 29.21 5.14
N PRO A 43 1.21 29.80 5.82
CA PRO A 43 -0.01 29.09 6.19
C PRO A 43 -0.75 28.59 4.94
N PRO A 44 -1.22 27.33 4.94
CA PRO A 44 -1.90 26.73 3.80
C PRO A 44 -3.17 27.51 3.42
N GLN A 45 -3.30 27.82 2.13
CA GLN A 45 -4.50 28.46 1.58
C GLN A 45 -5.43 27.39 0.99
N ILE A 46 -6.75 27.59 1.08
CA ILE A 46 -7.70 26.66 0.45
C ILE A 46 -7.48 26.70 -1.06
N ALA A 47 -7.33 25.52 -1.68
CA ALA A 47 -7.15 25.44 -3.12
C ALA A 47 -8.39 25.99 -3.85
N THR A 48 -8.20 26.92 -4.80
CA THR A 48 -9.31 27.62 -5.47
C THR A 48 -9.42 27.34 -6.96
N GLY A 49 -8.45 26.63 -7.55
CA GLY A 49 -8.47 26.33 -8.99
C GLY A 49 -7.16 25.77 -9.51
N PRO A 50 -6.92 25.86 -10.84
CA PRO A 50 -5.68 25.43 -11.48
C PRO A 50 -4.46 26.18 -10.94
N VAL A 51 -3.31 25.51 -10.90
CA VAL A 51 -2.04 26.15 -10.54
C VAL A 51 -1.61 27.12 -11.64
N PRO A 52 -1.43 28.43 -11.34
CA PRO A 52 -1.06 29.41 -12.36
C PRO A 52 0.27 29.09 -13.04
N GLY A 53 0.30 29.14 -14.38
CA GLY A 53 1.52 28.95 -15.18
C GLY A 53 2.01 27.49 -15.29
N ARG A 54 1.26 26.53 -14.73
CA ARG A 54 1.50 25.10 -14.95
C ARG A 54 1.18 24.73 -16.40
N GLN A 55 2.14 24.12 -17.10
CA GLN A 55 2.08 23.90 -18.55
C GLN A 55 2.89 22.67 -19.02
N GLY A 56 3.14 21.71 -18.12
CA GLY A 56 3.81 20.46 -18.47
C GLY A 56 2.91 19.55 -19.32
N GLU A 57 3.49 18.50 -19.90
CA GLU A 57 2.72 17.48 -20.61
C GLU A 57 2.08 16.49 -19.63
N ILE A 58 2.81 16.13 -18.56
CA ILE A 58 2.30 15.30 -17.45
C ILE A 58 1.77 16.20 -16.33
N LEU A 59 2.58 17.17 -15.89
CA LEU A 59 2.21 18.22 -14.95
C LEU A 59 1.42 19.30 -15.70
N ALA A 60 0.28 18.90 -16.25
CA ALA A 60 -0.60 19.69 -17.10
C ALA A 60 -1.47 20.66 -16.27
N PRO A 61 -2.09 21.68 -16.90
CA PRO A 61 -2.90 22.69 -16.21
C PRO A 61 -4.07 22.12 -15.39
N ASP A 62 -4.62 20.98 -15.80
CA ASP A 62 -5.72 20.26 -15.15
C ASP A 62 -5.25 19.24 -14.11
N THR A 63 -3.96 19.23 -13.77
CA THR A 63 -3.37 18.30 -12.79
C THR A 63 -2.80 19.01 -11.57
N ILE A 64 -2.80 18.28 -10.45
CA ILE A 64 -2.18 18.71 -9.19
C ILE A 64 -1.20 17.67 -8.66
N LEU A 65 -0.24 18.14 -7.88
CA LEU A 65 0.63 17.30 -7.05
C LEU A 65 0.08 17.28 -5.64
N LYS A 66 -0.45 16.15 -5.21
CA LYS A 66 -1.02 15.96 -3.88
C LYS A 66 -0.07 15.15 -3.00
N ALA A 67 0.10 15.59 -1.76
CA ALA A 67 0.82 14.85 -0.74
C ALA A 67 0.17 13.49 -0.54
N ASP A 68 1.02 12.47 -0.55
CA ASP A 68 0.57 11.10 -0.49
C ASP A 68 0.08 10.73 0.92
N GLN A 69 0.69 11.36 1.92
CA GLN A 69 0.29 11.27 3.33
C GLN A 69 -0.74 12.34 3.66
N TYR A 70 -1.78 11.95 4.40
CA TYR A 70 -2.88 12.82 4.80
C TYR A 70 -3.40 12.44 6.20
N PRO A 71 -4.09 13.36 6.90
CA PRO A 71 -4.70 13.08 8.19
C PRO A 71 -5.66 11.89 8.11
N GLY A 72 -5.44 10.86 8.92
CA GLY A 72 -6.27 9.65 8.94
C GLY A 72 -5.79 8.53 8.01
N LEU A 73 -4.72 8.72 7.24
CA LEU A 73 -4.07 7.62 6.49
C LEU A 73 -3.63 6.50 7.44
N HIS A 74 -3.07 6.88 8.60
CA HIS A 74 -2.58 5.94 9.58
C HIS A 74 -3.69 5.37 10.47
N GLN A 75 -3.77 4.05 10.55
CA GLN A 75 -4.70 3.32 11.40
C GLN A 75 -4.16 3.23 12.83
N LYS A 76 -4.71 4.07 13.70
CA LYS A 76 -4.37 4.11 15.15
C LYS A 76 -4.53 2.77 15.86
N ARG A 77 -5.37 1.86 15.34
CA ARG A 77 -5.58 0.52 15.91
C ARG A 77 -4.31 -0.30 16.00
N LEU A 78 -3.34 -0.05 15.11
CA LEU A 78 -2.05 -0.72 15.12
C LEU A 78 -1.26 -0.49 16.42
N GLN A 79 -1.56 0.57 17.19
CA GLN A 79 -0.86 0.92 18.42
C GLN A 79 -1.76 0.96 19.66
N ASP A 80 -3.09 0.95 19.49
CA ASP A 80 -4.03 1.19 20.59
C ASP A 80 -4.34 -0.04 21.46
N GLY A 81 -3.72 -1.19 21.14
CA GLY A 81 -3.88 -2.45 21.88
C GLY A 81 -5.12 -3.25 21.51
N ARG A 82 -5.90 -2.81 20.50
CA ARG A 82 -7.03 -3.58 19.96
C ARG A 82 -6.62 -4.62 18.92
N THR A 83 -5.44 -4.47 18.33
CA THR A 83 -4.81 -5.51 17.50
C THR A 83 -4.11 -6.53 18.40
N ARG A 84 -4.21 -7.81 18.04
CA ARG A 84 -3.61 -8.92 18.81
C ARG A 84 -2.12 -8.71 19.06
N ASP A 85 -1.41 -8.22 18.05
CA ASP A 85 0.01 -7.90 18.09
C ASP A 85 0.22 -6.41 17.74
N PRO A 86 0.34 -5.53 18.74
CA PRO A 86 0.63 -4.11 18.54
C PRO A 86 1.89 -3.91 17.70
N GLN A 87 1.86 -2.91 16.82
CA GLN A 87 2.90 -2.64 15.85
C GLN A 87 3.67 -1.37 16.17
N PRO A 88 4.99 -1.33 15.91
CA PRO A 88 5.77 -0.14 16.18
C PRO A 88 5.28 1.01 15.30
N LEU A 89 5.28 2.21 15.88
CA LEU A 89 5.01 3.43 15.15
C LEU A 89 6.33 4.00 14.63
N LEU A 90 6.57 3.86 13.33
CA LEU A 90 7.76 4.40 12.68
C LEU A 90 7.49 5.78 12.09
N ASN A 91 8.34 6.75 12.39
CA ASN A 91 8.19 8.12 11.91
C ASN A 91 8.28 8.15 10.36
N GLY A 92 7.38 8.87 9.71
CA GLY A 92 7.33 8.95 8.25
C GLY A 92 6.86 7.67 7.53
N ALA A 93 6.55 6.59 8.24
CA ALA A 93 6.17 5.28 7.70
C ALA A 93 4.75 4.86 8.18
N PRO A 94 3.68 5.49 7.65
CA PRO A 94 2.32 5.20 8.07
C PRO A 94 1.94 3.74 7.79
N ASN A 95 1.09 3.17 8.66
CA ASN A 95 0.59 1.79 8.56
C ASN A 95 1.68 0.71 8.49
N TYR A 96 2.89 1.03 8.98
CA TYR A 96 3.92 0.02 9.15
C TYR A 96 3.42 -1.12 10.03
N ARG A 97 3.70 -2.35 9.59
CA ARG A 97 3.44 -3.59 10.32
C ARG A 97 4.38 -4.70 9.87
N GLN A 98 4.68 -5.59 10.80
CA GLN A 98 5.35 -6.87 10.61
C GLN A 98 4.53 -7.96 11.29
N ARG A 99 4.44 -9.14 10.66
CA ARG A 99 3.58 -10.24 11.16
C ARG A 99 4.34 -11.56 11.28
N GLY A 100 5.64 -11.49 11.59
CA GLY A 100 6.52 -12.66 11.63
C GLY A 100 7.10 -12.98 10.25
N GLU A 101 7.96 -14.01 10.21
CA GLU A 101 8.67 -14.50 9.01
C GLU A 101 9.62 -13.48 8.34
N GLY A 102 9.70 -12.22 8.78
CA GLY A 102 10.43 -11.17 8.08
C GLY A 102 9.63 -10.56 6.92
N ILE A 103 8.30 -10.54 7.03
CA ILE A 103 7.40 -9.88 6.07
C ILE A 103 6.85 -8.58 6.68
N HIS A 104 7.03 -7.48 5.96
CA HIS A 104 6.71 -6.12 6.38
C HIS A 104 5.78 -5.45 5.36
N GLY A 105 4.89 -4.58 5.87
CA GLY A 105 3.96 -3.81 5.05
C GLY A 105 3.87 -2.38 5.54
N VAL A 106 3.82 -1.42 4.62
CA VAL A 106 3.76 0.01 4.94
C VAL A 106 2.93 0.77 3.89
N ALA A 107 2.31 1.88 4.28
CA ALA A 107 1.79 2.88 3.34
C ALA A 107 2.94 3.67 2.72
N GLN A 108 2.69 4.57 1.77
CA GLN A 108 3.76 5.33 1.13
C GLN A 108 4.58 6.12 2.17
N PRO A 109 5.86 5.76 2.37
CA PRO A 109 6.69 6.42 3.37
C PRO A 109 7.37 7.66 2.81
N THR A 110 7.78 8.57 3.70
CA THR A 110 8.81 9.59 3.39
C THR A 110 10.16 8.92 3.18
N VAL A 111 11.15 9.64 2.64
CA VAL A 111 12.53 9.09 2.52
C VAL A 111 13.04 8.67 3.89
N GLU A 112 12.79 9.47 4.92
CA GLU A 112 13.12 9.11 6.30
C GLU A 112 12.32 7.92 6.83
N GLY A 113 11.05 7.81 6.43
CA GLY A 113 10.25 6.62 6.71
C GLY A 113 10.82 5.35 6.08
N ILE A 114 11.41 5.43 4.88
CA ILE A 114 12.10 4.29 4.25
C ILE A 114 13.29 3.87 5.10
N ARG A 115 14.12 4.82 5.56
CA ARG A 115 15.26 4.53 6.46
C ARG A 115 14.80 3.83 7.73
N ASN A 116 13.80 4.39 8.42
CA ASN A 116 13.25 3.81 9.64
C ASN A 116 12.73 2.39 9.44
N VAL A 117 12.07 2.12 8.29
CA VAL A 117 11.58 0.78 7.96
C VAL A 117 12.72 -0.19 7.68
N LEU A 118 13.75 0.24 6.95
CA LEU A 118 14.93 -0.59 6.67
C LEU A 118 15.73 -0.88 7.95
N GLU A 119 15.84 0.07 8.86
CA GLU A 119 16.44 -0.12 10.18
C GLU A 119 15.69 -1.15 11.00
N GLU A 120 14.36 -1.00 11.14
CA GLU A 120 13.51 -1.96 11.83
C GLU A 120 13.57 -3.36 11.18
N ALA A 121 13.71 -3.43 9.86
CA ALA A 121 13.88 -4.68 9.11
C ALA A 121 15.29 -5.29 9.22
N GLY A 122 16.23 -4.62 9.88
CA GLY A 122 17.62 -5.08 10.04
C GLY A 122 18.50 -4.91 8.79
N ALA A 123 18.10 -4.05 7.86
CA ALA A 123 18.77 -3.75 6.59
C ALA A 123 19.48 -2.39 6.56
N ALA A 124 19.70 -1.79 7.73
CA ALA A 124 20.55 -0.61 7.91
C ALA A 124 22.01 -0.87 7.46
N PRO A 125 22.84 0.16 7.27
CA PRO A 125 24.27 -0.02 7.07
C PRO A 125 24.91 -0.86 8.17
N GLY A 126 25.56 -1.98 7.80
CA GLY A 126 26.12 -2.95 8.74
C GLY A 126 25.08 -3.86 9.43
N GLY A 127 23.81 -3.75 9.05
CA GLY A 127 22.72 -4.59 9.55
C GLY A 127 22.83 -6.05 9.11
N PRO A 128 22.21 -6.98 9.86
CA PRO A 128 22.35 -8.41 9.63
C PRO A 128 21.62 -8.93 8.38
N LYS A 129 20.61 -8.21 7.89
CA LYS A 129 19.68 -8.69 6.85
C LYS A 129 19.80 -7.91 5.56
N GLU A 130 19.53 -8.60 4.45
CA GLU A 130 19.14 -7.96 3.19
C GLU A 130 17.63 -7.68 3.20
N ALA A 131 17.20 -6.64 2.49
CA ALA A 131 15.80 -6.32 2.28
C ALA A 131 15.43 -6.31 0.80
N VAL A 132 14.26 -6.83 0.48
CA VAL A 132 13.63 -6.68 -0.84
C VAL A 132 12.43 -5.77 -0.68
N TRP A 133 12.53 -4.55 -1.21
CA TRP A 133 11.46 -3.56 -1.17
C TRP A 133 10.65 -3.59 -2.46
N THR A 134 9.41 -4.03 -2.37
CA THR A 134 8.47 -4.16 -3.49
C THR A 134 7.42 -3.05 -3.44
N ASN A 135 7.54 -2.11 -4.38
CA ASN A 135 6.54 -1.06 -4.57
C ASN A 135 5.44 -1.53 -5.53
N LEU A 136 4.21 -1.58 -5.04
CA LEU A 136 3.05 -2.12 -5.76
C LEU A 136 2.27 -1.07 -6.55
N ARG A 137 2.82 0.14 -6.69
CA ARG A 137 2.09 1.27 -7.31
C ARG A 137 2.22 1.30 -8.81
N GLU A 138 1.08 1.43 -9.48
CA GLU A 138 0.99 1.82 -10.89
C GLU A 138 1.11 3.32 -11.09
N GLU A 139 0.82 4.09 -10.03
CA GLU A 139 0.83 5.54 -10.05
C GLU A 139 2.28 6.05 -9.87
N PRO A 140 2.70 7.10 -10.61
CA PRO A 140 4.02 7.68 -10.44
C PRO A 140 4.12 8.41 -9.10
N VAL A 141 5.24 8.25 -8.42
CA VAL A 141 5.56 8.92 -7.15
C VAL A 141 6.85 9.71 -7.31
N VAL A 142 6.83 10.93 -6.81
CA VAL A 142 8.00 11.81 -6.80
C VAL A 142 8.16 12.37 -5.40
N TYR A 143 9.40 12.44 -4.93
CA TYR A 143 9.74 12.98 -3.62
C TYR A 143 10.19 14.43 -3.77
N VAL A 144 9.53 15.36 -3.05
CA VAL A 144 9.98 16.76 -2.93
C VAL A 144 10.47 16.96 -1.52
N ASN A 145 11.74 17.33 -1.36
CA ASN A 145 12.40 17.51 -0.05
C ASN A 145 12.17 16.29 0.89
N GLY A 146 12.20 15.08 0.33
CA GLY A 146 12.00 13.83 1.08
C GLY A 146 10.54 13.45 1.37
N VAL A 147 9.56 14.24 0.96
CA VAL A 147 8.11 13.96 1.14
C VAL A 147 7.50 13.45 -0.17
N PRO A 148 6.69 12.37 -0.17
CA PRO A 148 6.13 11.79 -1.38
C PRO A 148 4.91 12.57 -1.87
N PHE A 149 4.86 12.80 -3.18
CA PHE A 149 3.75 13.39 -3.91
C PHE A 149 3.34 12.51 -5.08
N ASN A 150 2.06 12.59 -5.43
CA ASN A 150 1.47 11.88 -6.55
C ASN A 150 0.59 12.81 -7.38
N LEU A 151 0.55 12.56 -8.68
CA LEU A 151 -0.22 13.31 -9.65
C LEU A 151 -1.72 12.96 -9.56
N ARG A 152 -2.58 13.97 -9.56
CA ARG A 152 -4.05 13.83 -9.52
C ARG A 152 -4.70 14.73 -10.56
N GLN A 153 -5.89 14.36 -11.01
CA GLN A 153 -6.76 15.30 -11.72
C GLN A 153 -7.27 16.37 -10.75
N LEU A 154 -7.32 17.62 -11.20
CA LEU A 154 -7.85 18.75 -10.43
C LEU A 154 -9.34 18.55 -10.09
N ASP A 155 -10.11 17.95 -10.99
CA ASP A 155 -11.55 17.69 -10.79
C ASP A 155 -11.82 16.49 -9.85
N ARG A 156 -10.83 15.62 -9.64
CA ARG A 156 -10.91 14.40 -8.82
C ARG A 156 -9.65 14.22 -7.96
N PRO A 157 -9.36 15.17 -7.07
CA PRO A 157 -8.07 15.23 -6.38
C PRO A 157 -7.84 14.08 -5.39
N MET A 158 -8.91 13.42 -4.94
CA MET A 158 -8.86 12.34 -3.96
C MET A 158 -8.72 10.95 -4.58
N ASN A 159 -8.80 10.86 -5.91
CA ASN A 159 -8.76 9.58 -6.64
C ASN A 159 -7.40 9.37 -7.28
N ASN A 160 -6.88 8.14 -7.23
CA ASN A 160 -5.64 7.80 -7.93
C ASN A 160 -5.91 7.83 -9.44
N LEU A 161 -4.92 8.24 -10.23
CA LEU A 161 -4.97 8.09 -11.68
C LEU A 161 -4.76 6.63 -12.03
N GLU A 162 -5.85 5.91 -12.33
CA GLU A 162 -5.78 4.51 -12.78
C GLU A 162 -5.14 4.45 -14.17
N ALA A 163 -4.17 3.54 -14.34
CA ALA A 163 -3.56 3.25 -15.63
C ALA A 163 -3.26 1.74 -15.75
N PRO A 164 -4.32 0.93 -15.89
CA PRO A 164 -4.20 -0.53 -15.83
C PRO A 164 -3.22 -1.07 -16.86
N GLY A 165 -2.44 -2.08 -16.45
CA GLY A 165 -1.51 -2.79 -17.34
C GLY A 165 -0.18 -2.09 -17.61
N ARG A 166 0.10 -0.98 -16.92
CA ARG A 166 1.38 -0.27 -17.04
C ARG A 166 2.55 -1.15 -16.57
N ARG A 167 3.62 -1.17 -17.35
CA ARG A 167 4.86 -1.90 -17.03
C ARG A 167 5.74 -1.09 -16.08
N PRO A 168 6.62 -1.75 -15.29
CA PRO A 168 7.51 -1.05 -14.37
C PRO A 168 8.34 0.06 -15.02
N GLU A 169 8.86 -0.18 -16.23
CA GLU A 169 9.70 0.76 -16.97
C GLU A 169 8.91 2.01 -17.38
N GLU A 170 7.65 1.84 -17.76
CA GLU A 170 6.76 2.95 -18.13
C GLU A 170 6.44 3.83 -16.92
N VAL A 171 6.31 3.26 -15.72
CA VAL A 171 6.15 4.05 -14.50
C VAL A 171 7.41 4.86 -14.22
N ALA A 172 8.59 4.25 -14.32
CA ALA A 172 9.86 4.93 -14.07
C ALA A 172 10.13 6.07 -15.07
N GLU A 173 9.79 5.88 -16.34
CA GLU A 173 9.86 6.94 -17.37
C GLU A 173 8.91 8.11 -17.06
N LEU A 174 7.68 7.82 -16.62
CA LEU A 174 6.73 8.84 -16.19
C LEU A 174 7.21 9.61 -14.95
N GLU A 175 7.81 8.93 -13.97
CA GLU A 175 8.39 9.56 -12.78
C GLU A 175 9.54 10.50 -13.16
N LYS A 176 10.44 10.08 -14.06
CA LYS A 176 11.54 10.93 -14.58
C LYS A 176 11.03 12.14 -15.35
N LYS A 177 10.03 11.95 -16.21
CA LYS A 177 9.43 13.05 -16.96
C LYS A 177 8.70 14.04 -16.04
N LEU A 178 7.95 13.53 -15.06
CA LEU A 178 7.30 14.35 -14.04
C LEU A 178 8.31 15.15 -13.23
N GLN A 179 9.40 14.51 -12.76
CA GLN A 179 10.50 15.20 -12.08
C GLN A 179 11.09 16.32 -12.93
N ALA A 180 11.37 16.07 -14.22
CA ALA A 180 11.90 17.08 -15.12
C ALA A 180 10.95 18.27 -15.28
N GLU A 181 9.66 18.03 -15.46
CA GLU A 181 8.64 19.09 -15.57
C GLU A 181 8.49 19.88 -14.27
N MET A 182 8.58 19.23 -13.11
CA MET A 182 8.59 19.87 -11.79
C MET A 182 9.80 20.79 -11.62
N LEU A 183 11.00 20.33 -11.97
CA LEU A 183 12.21 21.16 -11.88
C LEU A 183 12.12 22.37 -12.82
N GLN A 184 11.54 22.21 -14.00
CA GLN A 184 11.29 23.32 -14.92
C GLN A 184 10.24 24.31 -14.37
N GLU A 185 9.13 23.83 -13.82
CA GLU A 185 8.13 24.67 -13.15
C GLU A 185 8.76 25.45 -11.99
N ALA A 186 9.54 24.76 -11.14
CA ALA A 186 10.27 25.38 -10.04
C ALA A 186 11.22 26.47 -10.54
N SER A 187 12.00 26.20 -11.58
CA SER A 187 12.93 27.18 -12.17
C SER A 187 12.22 28.44 -12.69
N ARG A 188 11.05 28.29 -13.33
CA ARG A 188 10.24 29.45 -13.78
C ARG A 188 9.68 30.25 -12.61
N ASN A 189 9.39 29.57 -11.50
CA ASN A 189 8.75 30.14 -10.32
C ASN A 189 9.74 30.55 -9.21
N GLY A 190 11.01 30.78 -9.57
CA GLY A 190 12.04 31.24 -8.63
C GLY A 190 12.49 30.20 -7.61
N GLY A 191 12.42 28.92 -7.95
CA GLY A 191 12.77 27.78 -7.10
C GLY A 191 11.61 27.22 -6.27
N TYR A 192 10.36 27.55 -6.61
CA TYR A 192 9.17 27.16 -5.83
C TYR A 192 8.18 26.33 -6.64
N LEU A 193 7.55 25.36 -5.99
CA LEU A 193 6.42 24.59 -6.52
C LEU A 193 5.14 24.89 -5.73
N ILE A 194 3.99 24.76 -6.40
CA ILE A 194 2.69 24.72 -5.74
C ILE A 194 2.25 23.26 -5.60
N LEU A 195 2.23 22.79 -4.36
CA LEU A 195 1.87 21.43 -3.95
C LEU A 195 0.55 21.48 -3.15
N HIS A 196 -0.10 20.32 -3.00
CA HIS A 196 -1.41 20.24 -2.37
C HIS A 196 -1.42 19.22 -1.25
N ASP A 197 -2.18 19.52 -0.22
CA ASP A 197 -2.38 18.63 0.91
C ASP A 197 -3.85 18.45 1.20
N GLU A 198 -4.18 17.27 1.70
CA GLU A 198 -5.54 16.98 2.14
C GLU A 198 -5.72 17.40 3.59
N LEU A 199 -6.71 18.24 3.82
CA LEU A 199 -7.18 18.64 5.13
C LEU A 199 -8.29 17.70 5.60
N PRO A 200 -8.53 17.60 6.93
CA PRO A 200 -9.69 16.90 7.46
C PRO A 200 -10.99 17.35 6.78
N GLY A 201 -11.84 16.38 6.42
CA GLY A 201 -13.09 16.65 5.70
C GLY A 201 -12.94 16.71 4.17
N GLY A 202 -11.81 16.28 3.61
CA GLY A 202 -11.64 16.13 2.16
C GLY A 202 -11.48 17.46 1.43
N LYS A 203 -10.96 18.49 2.11
CA LYS A 203 -10.61 19.77 1.47
C LYS A 203 -9.15 19.74 1.04
N LEU A 204 -8.82 20.47 -0.03
CA LEU A 204 -7.44 20.68 -0.44
C LEU A 204 -6.90 22.01 0.07
N ALA A 205 -5.67 21.95 0.57
CA ALA A 205 -4.83 23.10 0.86
C ALA A 205 -3.72 23.19 -0.18
N GLU A 206 -3.52 24.35 -0.77
CA GLU A 206 -2.35 24.69 -1.57
C GLU A 206 -1.21 25.14 -0.65
N ARG A 207 0.02 24.74 -1.00
CA ARG A 207 1.26 25.16 -0.36
C ARG A 207 2.30 25.53 -1.40
N ARG A 208 2.93 26.68 -1.18
CA ARG A 208 4.11 27.09 -1.94
C ARG A 208 5.37 26.59 -1.24
N VAL A 209 6.08 25.67 -1.88
CA VAL A 209 7.23 24.96 -1.30
C VAL A 209 8.49 25.32 -2.06
N LYS A 210 9.53 25.75 -1.34
CA LYS A 210 10.88 25.93 -1.91
C LYS A 210 11.48 24.56 -2.20
N VAL A 211 11.92 24.36 -3.43
CA VAL A 211 12.49 23.09 -3.88
C VAL A 211 13.96 23.04 -3.50
N GLU A 212 14.32 22.08 -2.66
CA GLU A 212 15.71 21.71 -2.33
C GLU A 212 16.11 20.44 -3.08
N SER A 213 15.19 19.47 -3.17
CA SER A 213 15.35 18.27 -3.98
C SER A 213 14.03 17.82 -4.61
N VAL A 214 14.12 17.23 -5.81
CA VAL A 214 13.06 16.43 -6.42
C VAL A 214 13.68 15.12 -6.85
N GLN A 215 13.19 14.00 -6.34
CA GLN A 215 13.75 12.67 -6.60
C GLN A 215 12.67 11.70 -7.08
N THR A 216 13.00 10.83 -8.03
CA THR A 216 12.18 9.66 -8.37
C THR A 216 12.30 8.58 -7.29
N VAL A 217 11.43 7.57 -7.33
CA VAL A 217 11.54 6.45 -6.38
C VAL A 217 12.87 5.71 -6.53
N ASP A 218 13.31 5.47 -7.77
CA ASP A 218 14.58 4.78 -8.03
C ASP A 218 15.77 5.59 -7.51
N GLU A 219 15.80 6.91 -7.73
CA GLU A 219 16.87 7.77 -7.20
C GLU A 219 16.93 7.77 -5.67
N VAL A 220 15.79 7.67 -4.99
CA VAL A 220 15.76 7.53 -3.52
C VAL A 220 16.42 6.23 -3.09
N PHE A 221 16.05 5.09 -3.68
CA PHE A 221 16.62 3.79 -3.31
C PHE A 221 18.08 3.65 -3.72
N GLU A 222 18.48 4.17 -4.88
CA GLU A 222 19.90 4.25 -5.28
C GLU A 222 20.72 5.09 -4.30
N GLY A 223 20.15 6.19 -3.79
CA GLY A 223 20.76 7.00 -2.74
C GLY A 223 20.98 6.21 -1.45
N LEU A 224 19.94 5.50 -0.98
CA LEU A 224 20.01 4.66 0.22
C LEU A 224 21.03 3.51 0.07
N GLN A 225 21.11 2.89 -1.10
CA GLN A 225 22.13 1.87 -1.39
C GLN A 225 23.54 2.46 -1.30
N LYS A 226 23.76 3.68 -1.79
CA LYS A 226 25.06 4.39 -1.65
C LYS A 226 25.37 4.77 -0.20
N GLU A 227 24.36 5.04 0.61
CA GLU A 227 24.47 5.23 2.07
C GLU A 227 24.79 3.92 2.82
N GLY A 228 24.76 2.76 2.14
CA GLY A 228 25.11 1.45 2.68
C GLY A 228 23.92 0.61 3.16
N PHE A 229 22.67 1.07 2.91
CA PHE A 229 21.49 0.26 3.20
C PHE A 229 21.45 -0.98 2.30
N ARG A 230 21.17 -2.14 2.91
CA ARG A 230 21.17 -3.46 2.27
C ARG A 230 19.80 -3.74 1.66
N VAL A 231 19.42 -2.97 0.64
CA VAL A 231 18.08 -3.03 0.05
C VAL A 231 18.13 -3.20 -1.47
N ARG A 232 17.33 -4.13 -1.98
CA ARG A 232 16.98 -4.25 -3.40
C ARG A 232 15.57 -3.70 -3.62
N HIS A 233 15.47 -2.58 -4.31
CA HIS A 233 14.18 -2.02 -4.74
C HIS A 233 13.68 -2.69 -6.02
N GLN A 234 12.37 -2.88 -6.11
CA GLN A 234 11.69 -3.29 -7.33
C GLN A 234 10.26 -2.76 -7.36
N ARG A 235 9.71 -2.64 -8.56
CA ARG A 235 8.33 -2.20 -8.78
C ARG A 235 7.52 -3.26 -9.51
N ILE A 236 6.35 -3.58 -8.96
CA ILE A 236 5.35 -4.47 -9.57
C ILE A 236 4.04 -3.68 -9.60
N PRO A 237 3.76 -2.94 -10.69
CA PRO A 237 2.56 -2.10 -10.81
C PRO A 237 1.28 -2.93 -10.69
N VAL A 238 0.57 -2.80 -9.57
CA VAL A 238 -0.75 -3.42 -9.38
C VAL A 238 -1.81 -2.34 -9.44
N THR A 239 -2.85 -2.58 -10.24
CA THR A 239 -3.96 -1.63 -10.40
C THR A 239 -4.65 -1.35 -9.06
N ASP A 240 -4.90 -0.08 -8.74
CA ASP A 240 -5.47 0.26 -7.44
C ASP A 240 -6.89 -0.30 -7.26
N THR A 241 -7.24 -0.63 -6.03
CA THR A 241 -8.55 -1.18 -5.58
C THR A 241 -9.01 -2.50 -6.20
N LYS A 242 -8.42 -2.96 -7.32
CA LYS A 242 -8.73 -4.22 -8.00
C LYS A 242 -7.92 -5.39 -7.44
N LYS A 243 -8.26 -6.61 -7.83
CA LYS A 243 -7.40 -7.78 -7.56
C LYS A 243 -6.10 -7.67 -8.40
N PRO A 244 -4.97 -8.24 -7.93
CA PRO A 244 -3.83 -8.46 -8.81
C PRO A 244 -4.25 -9.27 -10.03
N GLU A 245 -3.72 -8.92 -11.20
CA GLU A 245 -3.85 -9.76 -12.39
C GLU A 245 -2.95 -10.99 -12.26
N ASP A 246 -3.22 -12.01 -13.07
CA ASP A 246 -2.44 -13.26 -13.02
C ASP A 246 -0.95 -13.00 -13.30
N GLN A 247 -0.65 -12.03 -14.17
CA GLN A 247 0.72 -11.59 -14.48
C GLN A 247 1.38 -10.84 -13.31
N ASP A 248 0.61 -10.15 -12.47
CA ASP A 248 1.16 -9.48 -11.29
C ASP A 248 1.62 -10.50 -10.25
N LEU A 249 0.87 -11.59 -10.12
CA LEU A 249 1.25 -12.73 -9.27
C LEU A 249 2.45 -13.49 -9.84
N ASP A 250 2.51 -13.70 -11.16
CA ASP A 250 3.70 -14.28 -11.79
C ASP A 250 4.95 -13.46 -11.51
N ARG A 251 4.88 -12.13 -11.63
CA ARG A 251 6.00 -11.22 -11.30
C ARG A 251 6.39 -11.28 -9.83
N LEU A 252 5.40 -11.34 -8.93
CA LEU A 252 5.65 -11.50 -7.49
C LEU A 252 6.35 -12.83 -7.20
N VAL A 253 5.88 -13.93 -7.79
CA VAL A 253 6.50 -15.25 -7.62
C VAL A 253 7.92 -15.26 -8.13
N GLU A 254 8.13 -14.81 -9.37
CA GLU A 254 9.45 -14.79 -10.00
C GLU A 254 10.45 -13.95 -9.19
N SER A 255 9.98 -12.85 -8.64
CA SER A 255 10.80 -11.95 -7.82
C SER A 255 11.20 -12.53 -6.46
N LEU A 256 10.32 -13.34 -5.86
CA LEU A 256 10.46 -13.78 -4.47
C LEU A 256 10.98 -15.22 -4.32
N LYS A 257 10.82 -16.08 -5.34
CA LYS A 257 11.12 -17.52 -5.24
C LYS A 257 12.57 -17.83 -4.88
N ASP A 258 13.52 -17.00 -5.32
CA ASP A 258 14.97 -17.17 -5.08
C ASP A 258 15.51 -16.24 -4.00
N VAL A 259 14.63 -15.59 -3.23
CA VAL A 259 15.03 -14.70 -2.13
C VAL A 259 15.40 -15.53 -0.91
N ASP A 260 16.51 -15.15 -0.27
CA ASP A 260 16.94 -15.75 0.99
C ASP A 260 15.78 -15.76 2.01
N PRO A 261 15.44 -16.92 2.61
CA PRO A 261 14.40 -17.02 3.61
C PRO A 261 14.54 -16.03 4.78
N ASP A 262 15.77 -15.65 5.16
CA ASP A 262 16.05 -14.72 6.26
C ASP A 262 15.95 -13.23 5.86
N ALA A 263 15.88 -12.93 4.56
CA ALA A 263 15.75 -11.56 4.07
C ALA A 263 14.42 -10.92 4.49
N ALA A 264 14.42 -9.60 4.67
CA ALA A 264 13.21 -8.86 4.93
C ALA A 264 12.45 -8.57 3.62
N LEU A 265 11.20 -9.02 3.53
CA LEU A 265 10.31 -8.69 2.40
C LEU A 265 9.43 -7.51 2.79
N ILE A 266 9.61 -6.37 2.13
CA ILE A 266 8.89 -5.13 2.46
C ILE A 266 7.98 -4.76 1.30
N PHE A 267 6.69 -4.58 1.57
CA PHE A 267 5.70 -4.23 0.56
C PHE A 267 5.07 -2.87 0.86
N ASN A 268 4.98 -2.00 -0.16
CA ASN A 268 4.23 -0.75 -0.04
C ASN A 268 3.27 -0.52 -1.20
N CYS A 269 2.19 0.18 -0.91
CA CYS A 269 1.33 0.84 -1.90
C CYS A 269 0.99 2.25 -1.40
N HIS A 270 -0.03 2.91 -1.93
CA HIS A 270 -0.41 4.24 -1.45
C HIS A 270 -0.80 4.20 0.05
N ALA A 271 -1.88 3.50 0.41
CA ALA A 271 -2.38 3.48 1.79
C ALA A 271 -1.85 2.31 2.66
N GLY A 272 -1.06 1.40 2.10
CA GLY A 272 -0.57 0.21 2.80
C GLY A 272 -1.67 -0.82 3.10
N GLN A 273 -2.81 -0.72 2.41
CA GLN A 273 -4.02 -1.53 2.62
C GLN A 273 -4.10 -2.67 1.60
N GLY A 274 -5.05 -2.63 0.64
CA GLY A 274 -5.40 -3.75 -0.23
C GLY A 274 -4.23 -4.40 -0.97
N ARG A 275 -3.47 -3.63 -1.77
CA ARG A 275 -2.32 -4.14 -2.55
C ARG A 275 -1.24 -4.74 -1.63
N THR A 276 -0.80 -3.97 -0.63
CA THR A 276 0.20 -4.39 0.36
C THR A 276 -0.22 -5.67 1.10
N THR A 277 -1.40 -5.71 1.71
CA THR A 277 -1.89 -6.90 2.43
C THR A 277 -1.96 -8.12 1.52
N THR A 278 -2.39 -7.95 0.26
CA THR A 278 -2.44 -9.07 -0.70
C THR A 278 -1.05 -9.63 -0.99
N ALA A 279 -0.06 -8.77 -1.24
CA ALA A 279 1.31 -9.20 -1.49
C ALA A 279 1.96 -9.85 -0.25
N MET A 280 1.67 -9.34 0.95
CA MET A 280 2.13 -9.95 2.20
C MET A 280 1.59 -11.38 2.39
N VAL A 281 0.28 -11.59 2.11
CA VAL A 281 -0.33 -12.93 2.17
C VAL A 281 0.31 -13.86 1.14
N VAL A 282 0.50 -13.39 -0.11
CA VAL A 282 1.17 -14.15 -1.18
C VAL A 282 2.59 -14.55 -0.76
N ALA A 283 3.39 -13.61 -0.25
CA ALA A 283 4.75 -13.87 0.21
C ALA A 283 4.80 -14.90 1.35
N SER A 284 3.85 -14.83 2.29
CA SER A 284 3.78 -15.81 3.38
C SER A 284 3.35 -17.19 2.88
N LEU A 285 2.40 -17.28 1.95
CA LEU A 285 2.05 -18.54 1.29
C LEU A 285 3.26 -19.16 0.57
N MET A 286 4.06 -18.34 -0.11
CA MET A 286 5.29 -18.81 -0.76
C MET A 286 6.31 -19.35 0.23
N ARG A 287 6.56 -18.64 1.34
CA ARG A 287 7.49 -19.11 2.38
C ARG A 287 7.02 -20.40 3.04
N ARG A 288 5.72 -20.51 3.34
CA ARG A 288 5.12 -21.72 3.94
C ARG A 288 5.17 -22.92 3.00
N ALA A 289 5.06 -22.71 1.69
CA ALA A 289 5.18 -23.79 0.71
C ALA A 289 6.58 -24.43 0.70
N GLY A 290 7.62 -23.70 1.10
CA GLY A 290 8.98 -24.23 1.25
C GLY A 290 9.33 -24.79 2.62
N GLN A 291 8.43 -24.70 3.60
CA GLN A 291 8.62 -25.27 4.94
C GLN A 291 8.04 -26.69 5.02
N ASP A 292 8.73 -27.56 5.78
CA ASP A 292 8.19 -28.85 6.17
C ASP A 292 6.85 -28.65 6.90
N PRO A 293 5.75 -29.32 6.49
CA PRO A 293 4.47 -29.26 7.17
C PRO A 293 4.53 -29.44 8.71
N GLU A 294 5.51 -30.19 9.22
CA GLU A 294 5.72 -30.38 10.66
C GLU A 294 6.46 -29.21 11.35
N GLU A 295 7.27 -28.46 10.60
CA GLU A 295 8.02 -27.27 11.08
C GLU A 295 7.26 -25.95 10.88
N ARG A 296 6.14 -25.97 10.16
CA ARG A 296 5.28 -24.80 9.98
C ARG A 296 4.82 -24.30 11.34
N GLU A 297 5.16 -23.06 11.66
CA GLU A 297 4.58 -22.35 12.80
C GLU A 297 3.05 -22.53 12.73
N PRO A 298 2.44 -23.15 13.76
CA PRO A 298 1.03 -23.44 13.73
C PRO A 298 0.29 -22.11 13.65
N LEU A 299 -0.43 -21.92 12.56
CA LEU A 299 -1.41 -20.83 12.47
C LEU A 299 -2.34 -21.00 13.67
N ASN A 300 -2.58 -19.90 14.38
CA ASN A 300 -3.17 -19.97 15.71
C ASN A 300 -4.57 -20.60 15.66
N ARG A 301 -4.65 -21.90 16.00
CA ARG A 301 -5.83 -22.75 15.81
C ARG A 301 -7.05 -22.36 16.65
N GLU A 302 -6.93 -21.39 17.57
CA GLU A 302 -7.94 -21.06 18.58
C GLU A 302 -8.77 -19.78 18.32
N ALA A 303 -8.90 -19.28 17.09
CA ALA A 303 -9.77 -18.12 16.83
C ALA A 303 -10.73 -18.21 15.63
N ALA A 304 -10.74 -19.31 14.85
CA ALA A 304 -11.39 -19.31 13.54
C ALA A 304 -12.74 -20.04 13.42
N LEU A 305 -13.40 -20.49 14.52
CA LEU A 305 -14.59 -21.36 14.34
C LEU A 305 -15.71 -21.29 15.39
N ARG A 306 -15.92 -20.17 16.10
CA ARG A 306 -17.02 -20.11 17.10
C ARG A 306 -18.02 -18.97 17.05
N GLU A 307 -17.88 -17.95 16.20
CA GLU A 307 -18.89 -16.87 16.13
C GLU A 307 -19.75 -16.84 14.85
N ASP A 308 -19.25 -17.31 13.70
CA ASP A 308 -19.97 -17.17 12.41
C ASP A 308 -21.17 -18.14 12.21
N LEU A 309 -21.42 -19.07 13.13
CA LEU A 309 -22.47 -20.11 12.98
C LEU A 309 -23.74 -19.89 13.83
N LYS A 310 -23.85 -18.81 14.62
CA LYS A 310 -25.04 -18.58 15.47
C LYS A 310 -25.99 -17.47 15.06
N GLU A 311 -25.65 -16.60 14.11
CA GLU A 311 -26.59 -15.60 13.58
C GLU A 311 -27.13 -15.98 12.19
N GLN A 312 -27.72 -17.17 12.08
CA GLN A 312 -28.62 -17.49 10.97
C GLN A 312 -30.06 -17.14 11.36
N GLY A 313 -30.38 -15.86 11.25
CA GLY A 313 -31.70 -15.31 11.53
C GLY A 313 -32.21 -14.41 10.41
N GLY A 314 -32.69 -15.03 9.32
CA GLY A 314 -33.71 -14.45 8.41
C GLY A 314 -33.28 -13.31 7.47
N PHE A 315 -33.02 -13.62 6.20
CA PHE A 315 -33.13 -12.62 5.14
C PHE A 315 -33.55 -13.26 3.80
N GLN A 316 -34.56 -12.68 3.14
CA GLN A 316 -34.99 -13.06 1.80
C GLN A 316 -34.28 -12.21 0.73
N PRO A 317 -33.43 -12.80 -0.13
CA PRO A 317 -32.69 -12.05 -1.13
C PRO A 317 -33.44 -12.06 -2.47
N ARG A 318 -33.87 -10.89 -2.97
CA ARG A 318 -34.47 -10.83 -4.31
C ARG A 318 -33.49 -10.60 -5.46
N ASN A 319 -32.26 -10.11 -5.28
CA ASN A 319 -31.37 -9.80 -6.43
C ASN A 319 -29.88 -10.22 -6.33
N TYR A 320 -29.45 -11.05 -5.37
CA TYR A 320 -28.04 -11.47 -5.23
C TYR A 320 -27.79 -12.98 -5.41
N ARG A 321 -28.78 -13.73 -5.92
CA ARG A 321 -28.74 -15.21 -5.94
C ARG A 321 -27.56 -15.80 -6.73
N SER A 322 -27.08 -15.16 -7.79
CA SER A 322 -25.93 -15.64 -8.57
C SER A 322 -24.61 -15.44 -7.83
N VAL A 323 -24.38 -14.27 -7.22
CA VAL A 323 -23.18 -14.01 -6.42
C VAL A 323 -23.18 -14.84 -5.13
N LEU A 324 -24.35 -15.03 -4.49
CA LEU A 324 -24.50 -15.90 -3.32
C LEU A 324 -24.33 -17.38 -3.67
N ARG A 325 -24.66 -17.82 -4.89
CA ARG A 325 -24.35 -19.17 -5.39
C ARG A 325 -22.84 -19.32 -5.62
N GLY A 326 -22.19 -18.35 -6.29
CA GLY A 326 -20.74 -18.32 -6.41
C GLY A 326 -20.04 -18.36 -5.04
N LEU A 327 -20.49 -17.53 -4.09
CA LEU A 327 -20.06 -17.56 -2.69
C LEU A 327 -20.26 -18.92 -2.01
N ARG A 328 -21.37 -19.62 -2.27
CA ARG A 328 -21.64 -20.93 -1.70
C ARG A 328 -20.77 -22.02 -2.32
N ASP A 329 -20.49 -21.95 -3.62
CA ASP A 329 -19.62 -22.89 -4.32
C ASP A 329 -18.15 -22.63 -3.95
N ALA A 330 -17.79 -21.38 -3.67
CA ALA A 330 -16.51 -21.00 -3.09
C ALA A 330 -16.34 -21.35 -1.63
N GLN A 331 -17.39 -21.25 -0.83
CA GLN A 331 -17.39 -21.75 0.53
C GLN A 331 -17.22 -23.26 0.56
N LYS A 332 -17.61 -23.99 -0.50
CA LYS A 332 -17.30 -25.41 -0.68
C LYS A 332 -15.87 -25.69 -1.15
N LEU A 333 -15.24 -24.77 -1.90
CA LEU A 333 -13.80 -24.82 -2.21
C LEU A 333 -12.94 -24.44 -0.98
N ALA A 334 -13.37 -23.43 -0.22
CA ALA A 334 -12.71 -22.91 0.97
C ALA A 334 -12.99 -23.73 2.24
N SER A 335 -13.96 -24.66 2.23
CA SER A 335 -14.28 -25.51 3.39
C SER A 335 -13.11 -26.45 3.79
N GLY A 336 -12.09 -26.57 2.94
CA GLY A 336 -10.81 -27.24 3.25
C GLY A 336 -9.64 -26.31 3.59
N GLN A 337 -9.76 -24.98 3.46
CA GLN A 337 -8.65 -24.01 3.52
C GLN A 337 -8.60 -23.22 4.84
N LYS A 338 -8.54 -23.93 5.98
CA LYS A 338 -8.46 -23.29 7.31
C LYS A 338 -7.19 -22.45 7.50
N ASP A 339 -6.12 -22.81 6.78
CA ASP A 339 -4.82 -22.17 6.90
C ASP A 339 -4.80 -20.80 6.21
N LEU A 340 -5.27 -20.68 4.97
CA LEU A 340 -5.42 -19.37 4.31
C LEU A 340 -6.29 -18.41 5.10
N ASP A 341 -7.38 -18.90 5.68
CA ASP A 341 -8.30 -18.07 6.46
C ASP A 341 -7.63 -17.45 7.69
N GLN A 342 -6.80 -18.23 8.38
CA GLN A 342 -6.02 -17.75 9.52
C GLN A 342 -4.91 -16.81 9.08
N LEU A 343 -4.29 -17.07 7.93
CA LEU A 343 -3.27 -16.19 7.36
C LEU A 343 -3.84 -14.83 6.95
N ILE A 344 -5.01 -14.81 6.29
CA ILE A 344 -5.71 -13.56 5.94
C ILE A 344 -6.04 -12.77 7.21
N GLU A 345 -6.50 -13.45 8.26
CA GLU A 345 -6.78 -12.80 9.55
C GLU A 345 -5.52 -12.21 10.18
N GLN A 346 -4.39 -12.91 10.12
CA GLN A 346 -3.10 -12.41 10.61
C GLN A 346 -2.69 -11.08 9.95
N TYR A 347 -3.07 -10.83 8.69
CA TYR A 347 -2.77 -9.57 7.98
C TYR A 347 -3.95 -8.57 7.92
N SER A 348 -5.02 -8.79 8.70
CA SER A 348 -6.29 -8.02 8.65
C SER A 348 -6.23 -6.64 9.35
N ASP A 349 -5.19 -6.37 10.13
CA ASP A 349 -5.05 -5.18 10.99
C ASP A 349 -4.96 -3.85 10.23
N VAL A 350 -4.74 -3.90 8.92
CA VAL A 350 -4.82 -2.71 8.06
C VAL A 350 -5.91 -2.89 7.01
N TYR A 351 -6.17 -4.10 6.56
CA TYR A 351 -7.25 -4.37 5.61
C TYR A 351 -7.83 -5.76 5.86
N ASP A 352 -8.99 -5.80 6.53
CA ASP A 352 -9.75 -7.04 6.69
C ASP A 352 -10.42 -7.39 5.35
N LEU A 353 -9.82 -8.32 4.62
CA LEU A 353 -10.30 -8.81 3.33
C LEU A 353 -11.73 -9.37 3.43
N LYS A 354 -12.06 -10.08 4.52
CA LYS A 354 -13.37 -10.71 4.73
C LYS A 354 -14.41 -9.72 5.24
N GLY A 355 -14.01 -8.85 6.17
CA GLY A 355 -14.82 -7.74 6.66
C GLY A 355 -15.14 -6.72 5.56
N ALA A 356 -14.23 -6.48 4.62
CA ALA A 356 -14.50 -5.66 3.45
C ALA A 356 -15.63 -6.26 2.61
N VAL A 357 -15.62 -7.57 2.35
CA VAL A 357 -16.72 -8.26 1.64
C VAL A 357 -18.05 -8.09 2.39
N ARG A 358 -18.07 -8.28 3.72
CA ARG A 358 -19.29 -8.08 4.54
C ARG A 358 -19.78 -6.63 4.52
N LYS A 359 -18.89 -5.68 4.79
CA LYS A 359 -19.18 -4.24 4.86
C LYS A 359 -19.72 -3.72 3.53
N GLU A 360 -19.10 -4.09 2.41
CA GLU A 360 -19.52 -3.61 1.10
C GLU A 360 -20.83 -4.28 0.65
N ARG A 361 -21.07 -5.55 1.03
CA ARG A 361 -22.37 -6.21 0.84
C ARG A 361 -23.49 -5.46 1.58
N ASP A 362 -23.28 -5.17 2.86
CA ASP A 362 -24.28 -4.49 3.70
C ASP A 362 -24.48 -3.05 3.23
N GLY A 363 -23.42 -2.39 2.77
CA GLY A 363 -23.45 -1.10 2.09
C GLY A 363 -24.30 -1.12 0.81
N ALA A 364 -24.13 -2.13 -0.05
CA ALA A 364 -24.93 -2.27 -1.27
C ALA A 364 -26.42 -2.55 -0.96
N SER A 365 -26.71 -3.27 0.13
CA SER A 365 -28.07 -3.51 0.60
C SER A 365 -28.73 -2.27 1.22
N SER A 366 -27.95 -1.39 1.85
CA SER A 366 -28.42 -0.18 2.53
C SER A 366 -28.31 1.11 1.70
N ALA A 367 -27.74 1.02 0.49
CA ALA A 367 -27.56 2.14 -0.43
C ALA A 367 -28.89 2.81 -0.81
N ARG A 368 -28.92 4.14 -0.72
CA ARG A 368 -30.13 4.95 -0.91
C ARG A 368 -30.30 5.36 -2.37
N THR A 369 -29.19 5.46 -3.11
CA THR A 369 -29.20 5.82 -4.53
C THR A 369 -28.69 4.68 -5.42
N PRO A 370 -29.08 4.64 -6.71
CA PRO A 370 -28.52 3.69 -7.67
C PRO A 370 -26.99 3.79 -7.80
N ALA A 371 -26.44 5.01 -7.80
CA ALA A 371 -24.99 5.24 -7.91
C ALA A 371 -24.22 4.71 -6.68
N GLU A 372 -24.73 4.95 -5.46
CA GLU A 372 -24.14 4.37 -4.24
C GLU A 372 -24.18 2.84 -4.27
N ARG A 373 -25.28 2.27 -4.76
CA ARG A 373 -25.45 0.81 -4.86
C ARG A 373 -24.47 0.21 -5.86
N GLU A 374 -24.32 0.82 -7.03
CA GLU A 374 -23.38 0.40 -8.07
C GLU A 374 -21.94 0.47 -7.54
N GLN A 375 -21.57 1.57 -6.87
CA GLN A 375 -20.25 1.73 -6.29
C GLN A 375 -19.96 0.69 -5.19
N ALA A 376 -20.91 0.46 -4.28
CA ALA A 376 -20.78 -0.55 -3.24
C ALA A 376 -20.72 -1.97 -3.82
N ALA A 377 -21.52 -2.27 -4.85
CA ALA A 377 -21.48 -3.55 -5.56
C ALA A 377 -20.13 -3.77 -6.27
N GLY A 378 -19.57 -2.72 -6.89
CA GLY A 378 -18.23 -2.77 -7.48
C GLY A 378 -17.14 -3.06 -6.44
N ARG A 379 -17.16 -2.36 -5.29
CA ARG A 379 -16.22 -2.62 -4.19
C ARG A 379 -16.37 -4.03 -3.63
N PHE A 380 -17.61 -4.50 -3.47
CA PHE A 380 -17.90 -5.87 -3.04
C PHE A 380 -17.34 -6.91 -4.02
N ALA A 381 -17.57 -6.73 -5.31
CA ALA A 381 -17.03 -7.63 -6.34
C ALA A 381 -15.50 -7.66 -6.33
N ASN A 382 -14.84 -6.49 -6.24
CA ASN A 382 -13.38 -6.42 -6.19
C ASN A 382 -12.81 -7.11 -4.95
N ALA A 383 -13.40 -6.90 -3.77
CA ALA A 383 -12.97 -7.56 -2.54
C ALA A 383 -13.14 -9.08 -2.64
N LEU A 384 -14.24 -9.52 -3.24
CA LEU A 384 -14.54 -10.92 -3.45
C LEU A 384 -13.54 -11.55 -4.43
N GLU A 385 -13.38 -10.99 -5.63
CA GLU A 385 -12.41 -11.46 -6.63
C GLU A 385 -10.99 -11.58 -6.07
N ARG A 386 -10.56 -10.64 -5.22
CA ARG A 386 -9.27 -10.69 -4.54
C ARG A 386 -9.16 -11.89 -3.60
N TYR A 387 -10.20 -12.14 -2.80
CA TYR A 387 -10.24 -13.31 -1.91
C TYR A 387 -10.10 -14.63 -2.69
N TYR A 388 -10.86 -14.80 -3.78
CA TYR A 388 -10.74 -15.99 -4.64
C TYR A 388 -9.38 -16.15 -5.28
N THR A 389 -8.76 -15.03 -5.64
CA THR A 389 -7.41 -15.05 -6.22
C THR A 389 -6.41 -15.59 -5.20
N LEU A 390 -6.58 -15.29 -3.91
CA LEU A 390 -5.74 -15.85 -2.83
C LEU A 390 -6.03 -17.33 -2.57
N VAL A 391 -7.30 -17.76 -2.62
CA VAL A 391 -7.71 -19.19 -2.55
C VAL A 391 -7.04 -20.00 -3.67
N ALA A 392 -7.08 -19.47 -4.90
CA ALA A 392 -6.41 -20.05 -6.05
C ALA A 392 -4.88 -20.11 -5.86
N PHE A 393 -4.31 -19.03 -5.35
CA PHE A 393 -2.87 -18.93 -5.15
C PHE A 393 -2.35 -19.86 -4.05
N GLU A 394 -3.11 -20.07 -2.97
CA GLU A 394 -2.76 -21.06 -1.94
C GLU A 394 -2.63 -22.45 -2.56
N GLN A 395 -3.63 -22.88 -3.35
CA GLN A 395 -3.59 -24.18 -4.02
C GLN A 395 -2.39 -24.27 -4.97
N TYR A 396 -2.15 -23.23 -5.76
CA TYR A 396 -0.96 -23.14 -6.61
C TYR A 396 0.34 -23.30 -5.81
N ALA A 397 0.47 -22.61 -4.68
CA ALA A 397 1.66 -22.64 -3.85
C ALA A 397 1.90 -24.01 -3.23
N GLN A 398 0.85 -24.71 -2.82
CA GLN A 398 0.92 -26.09 -2.33
C GLN A 398 1.39 -27.07 -3.42
N GLU A 399 0.97 -26.86 -4.67
CA GLU A 399 1.29 -27.77 -5.78
C GLU A 399 2.64 -27.49 -6.44
N ASN A 400 3.14 -26.24 -6.39
CA ASN A 400 4.29 -25.81 -7.18
C ASN A 400 5.47 -25.30 -6.33
N GLY A 401 5.27 -25.03 -5.04
CA GLY A 401 6.37 -24.68 -4.13
C GLY A 401 7.24 -25.90 -3.76
N PRO A 402 8.48 -25.67 -3.27
CA PRO A 402 9.16 -24.39 -3.14
C PRO A 402 9.74 -23.82 -4.44
N ASP A 403 9.89 -24.63 -5.49
CA ASP A 403 10.65 -24.21 -6.68
C ASP A 403 9.89 -23.23 -7.59
N PHE A 404 8.56 -23.24 -7.54
CA PHE A 404 7.67 -22.42 -8.37
C PHE A 404 8.01 -22.44 -9.88
N ARG A 405 8.42 -23.59 -10.42
CA ARG A 405 8.89 -23.73 -11.82
C ARG A 405 7.84 -23.37 -12.86
N ARG A 406 6.57 -23.59 -12.53
CA ARG A 406 5.42 -23.27 -13.38
C ARG A 406 4.82 -21.96 -12.89
N SER A 407 4.53 -21.02 -13.80
CA SER A 407 3.88 -19.75 -13.46
C SER A 407 2.46 -19.97 -12.92
N PHE A 408 1.96 -19.04 -12.11
CA PHE A 408 0.59 -19.06 -11.61
C PHE A 408 -0.40 -18.96 -12.77
N SER A 409 -0.15 -18.08 -13.74
CA SER A 409 -1.03 -17.94 -14.91
C SER A 409 -1.12 -19.22 -15.75
N ASP A 410 -0.02 -19.93 -15.97
CA ASP A 410 -0.03 -21.20 -16.70
C ASP A 410 -0.63 -22.34 -15.90
N TRP A 411 -0.40 -22.37 -14.58
CA TRP A 411 -1.06 -23.31 -13.67
C TRP A 411 -2.58 -23.14 -13.70
N LYS A 412 -3.05 -21.90 -13.60
CA LYS A 412 -4.47 -21.57 -13.56
C LYS A 412 -5.22 -21.98 -14.84
N LYS A 413 -4.58 -21.87 -16.01
CA LYS A 413 -5.14 -22.37 -17.29
C LYS A 413 -5.41 -23.88 -17.28
N SER A 414 -4.76 -24.65 -16.42
CA SER A 414 -5.03 -26.09 -16.26
C SER A 414 -6.07 -26.42 -15.18
N GLN A 415 -6.71 -25.41 -14.58
CA GLN A 415 -7.72 -25.55 -13.54
C GLN A 415 -9.09 -25.09 -14.07
N PRO A 416 -9.77 -25.88 -14.92
CA PRO A 416 -11.00 -25.46 -15.61
C PRO A 416 -12.13 -25.07 -14.66
N ASP A 417 -12.28 -25.75 -13.53
CA ASP A 417 -13.30 -25.46 -12.52
C ASP A 417 -13.05 -24.10 -11.82
N LEU A 418 -11.78 -23.75 -11.59
CA LEU A 418 -11.39 -22.48 -10.98
C LEU A 418 -11.60 -21.31 -11.92
N GLU A 419 -11.26 -21.50 -13.20
CA GLU A 419 -11.46 -20.51 -14.25
C GLU A 419 -12.95 -20.23 -14.47
N GLU A 420 -13.78 -21.27 -14.50
CA GLU A 420 -15.23 -21.14 -14.63
C GLU A 420 -15.85 -20.39 -13.43
N ASN A 421 -15.45 -20.71 -12.21
CA ASN A 421 -15.93 -20.01 -11.01
C ASN A 421 -15.59 -18.51 -11.04
N LEU A 422 -14.37 -18.15 -11.45
CA LEU A 422 -13.96 -16.75 -11.60
C LEU A 422 -14.74 -16.03 -12.70
N LYS A 423 -14.98 -16.69 -13.84
CA LYS A 423 -15.83 -16.15 -14.92
C LYS A 423 -17.27 -15.91 -14.45
N GLN A 424 -17.85 -16.84 -13.70
CA GLN A 424 -19.20 -16.70 -13.15
C GLN A 424 -19.31 -15.51 -12.17
N LEU A 425 -18.27 -15.25 -11.37
CA LEU A 425 -18.21 -14.06 -10.52
C LEU A 425 -18.15 -12.76 -11.32
N GLN A 426 -17.35 -12.72 -12.39
CA GLN A 426 -17.26 -11.56 -13.29
C GLN A 426 -18.59 -11.28 -14.00
N VAL A 427 -19.27 -12.33 -14.49
CA VAL A 427 -20.61 -12.21 -15.08
C VAL A 427 -21.62 -11.73 -14.02
N ALA A 428 -21.53 -12.24 -12.79
CA ALA A 428 -22.40 -11.81 -11.72
C ALA A 428 -22.14 -10.34 -11.32
N ARG A 429 -20.90 -9.86 -11.38
CA ARG A 429 -20.54 -8.44 -11.25
C ARG A 429 -21.21 -7.59 -12.33
N GLN A 430 -21.11 -7.95 -13.61
CA GLN A 430 -21.74 -7.21 -14.73
C GLN A 430 -23.27 -7.11 -14.59
N ARG A 431 -23.90 -8.13 -13.98
CA ARG A 431 -25.33 -8.12 -13.67
C ARG A 431 -25.68 -7.20 -12.50
N LEU A 432 -24.77 -7.06 -11.52
CA LEU A 432 -24.95 -6.16 -10.37
C LEU A 432 -24.65 -4.69 -10.71
N SER A 433 -23.74 -4.41 -11.64
CA SER A 433 -23.46 -3.06 -12.13
C SER A 433 -24.53 -2.53 -13.09
N GLY A 434 -25.50 -3.36 -13.51
CA GLY A 434 -26.54 -2.97 -14.47
C GLY A 434 -26.05 -2.86 -15.93
N GLU A 435 -24.79 -3.21 -16.20
CA GLU A 435 -24.18 -3.18 -17.54
C GLU A 435 -24.84 -4.19 -18.50
N ALA A 436 -25.51 -5.22 -17.98
CA ALA A 436 -26.21 -6.24 -18.76
C ALA A 436 -27.48 -5.76 -19.50
N THR A 437 -27.85 -4.46 -19.42
CA THR A 437 -29.12 -3.95 -19.98
C THR A 437 -28.97 -3.02 -21.19
N ARG A 438 -27.79 -2.95 -21.84
CA ARG A 438 -27.58 -2.06 -23.01
C ARG A 438 -27.43 -2.74 -24.36
N TYR A 439 -27.58 -4.06 -24.45
CA TYR A 439 -27.67 -4.77 -25.73
C TYR A 439 -28.79 -5.80 -25.66
N ALA A 440 -30.01 -5.34 -25.88
CA ALA A 440 -31.16 -6.16 -26.25
C ALA A 440 -31.94 -5.41 -27.32
#